data_AF-A0ABD3ZZR6-F1
#
_entry.id   AF-A0ABD3ZZR6-F1
#
_cell.length_a   1.000
_cell.length_b   1.000
_cell.length_c   1.000
_cell.angle_alpha   90.00
_cell.angle_beta   90.00
_cell.angle_gamma   90.00
#
_symmetry.space_group_name_H-M   'P 1'
#
loop_
_entity.id
_entity.type
_entity.pdbx_description
1 polymer ?
#
loop_
_entity_poly.entity_id
_entity_poly.type
_entity_poly.pdbx_seq_one_letter_code
_entity_poly.pdbx_strand_id
1 'polypeptide(L)'
;MKKIASYYLMTLGLSSLTFGLFLGFYSFVMYGDMIIALFTAAIALLYGFVVYGLFAVPLQMKLQKKARTFNVMYLLIYSVVAFIAAFLFFVINEPASIAWTLQSYFYYMLSIAAAVIYWLWDSLILYKRTASGV
;
A
#
# COMPACT_ATOMS: atom_id res chain seq x y z
N MET A 1 20.03 5.09 -14.31
CA MET A 1 19.77 5.14 -12.84
C MET A 1 18.69 6.18 -12.46
N LYS A 2 18.78 7.46 -12.84
CA LYS A 2 17.79 8.50 -12.46
C LYS A 2 16.35 8.21 -12.91
N LYS A 3 16.13 7.72 -14.14
CA LYS A 3 14.79 7.34 -14.64
C LYS A 3 14.16 6.21 -13.83
N ILE A 4 14.97 5.23 -13.42
CA ILE A 4 14.51 4.06 -12.65
C ILE A 4 14.00 4.50 -11.29
N ALA A 5 14.77 5.31 -10.56
CA ALA A 5 14.36 5.86 -9.28
C ALA A 5 13.07 6.70 -9.39
N SER A 6 12.91 7.45 -10.48
CA SER A 6 11.69 8.22 -10.74
C SER A 6 10.44 7.35 -10.87
N TYR A 7 10.50 6.18 -11.53
CA TYR A 7 9.34 5.28 -11.63
C TYR A 7 8.94 4.67 -10.29
N TYR A 8 9.92 4.28 -9.45
CA TYR A 8 9.63 3.78 -8.11
C TYR A 8 9.04 4.87 -7.21
N LEU A 9 9.58 6.08 -7.25
CA LEU A 9 9.03 7.23 -6.50
C LEU A 9 7.63 7.60 -6.98
N MET A 10 7.38 7.57 -8.29
CA MET A 10 6.06 7.84 -8.85
C MET A 10 5.04 6.78 -8.40
N THR A 11 5.44 5.51 -8.40
CA THR A 11 4.59 4.41 -7.94
C THR A 11 4.30 4.51 -6.45
N LEU A 12 5.31 4.80 -5.63
CA LEU A 12 5.15 5.02 -4.20
C LEU A 12 4.21 6.19 -3.91
N GLY A 13 4.42 7.33 -4.57
CA GLY A 13 3.59 8.53 -4.40
C GLY A 13 2.12 8.30 -4.79
N LEU A 14 1.87 7.69 -5.95
CA LEU A 14 0.52 7.41 -6.42
C LEU A 14 -0.19 6.36 -5.55
N SER A 15 0.53 5.33 -5.10
CA SER A 15 -0.04 4.32 -4.22
C SER A 15 -0.40 4.91 -2.86
N SER A 16 0.50 5.71 -2.27
CA SER A 16 0.27 6.38 -0.98
C SER A 16 -0.90 7.36 -1.05
N LEU A 17 -0.98 8.15 -2.13
CA LEU A 17 -2.09 9.07 -2.39
C LEU A 17 -3.42 8.30 -2.50
N THR A 18 -3.44 7.23 -3.29
CA THR A 18 -4.64 6.40 -3.49
C THR A 18 -5.10 5.78 -2.18
N PHE A 19 -4.16 5.28 -1.37
CA PHE A 19 -4.44 4.70 -0.07
C PHE A 19 -5.00 5.73 0.92
N GLY A 20 -4.40 6.93 0.96
CA GLY A 20 -4.88 8.05 1.76
C GLY A 20 -6.29 8.48 1.38
N LEU A 21 -6.55 8.67 0.09
CA LEU A 21 -7.89 9.02 -0.41
C LEU A 21 -8.93 7.94 -0.13
N PHE A 22 -8.57 6.66 -0.27
CA PHE A 22 -9.46 5.54 0.05
C PHE A 22 -9.90 5.57 1.51
N LEU A 23 -8.97 5.73 2.45
CA LEU A 23 -9.30 5.79 3.88
C LEU A 23 -9.97 7.10 4.28
N GLY A 24 -9.62 8.22 3.66
CA GLY A 24 -10.33 9.48 3.83
C GLY A 24 -11.79 9.38 3.41
N PHE A 25 -12.05 8.81 2.24
CA PHE A 25 -13.41 8.57 1.76
C PHE A 25 -14.17 7.61 2.66
N TYR A 26 -13.56 6.50 3.08
CA TYR A 26 -14.14 5.59 4.06
C TYR A 26 -14.53 6.31 5.36
N SER A 27 -13.63 7.15 5.90
CA SER A 27 -13.89 7.95 7.09
C SER A 27 -15.02 8.95 6.87
N PHE A 28 -15.10 9.58 5.70
CA PHE A 28 -16.18 10.50 5.37
C PHE A 28 -17.54 9.79 5.37
N VAL A 29 -17.62 8.61 4.76
CA VAL A 29 -18.84 7.79 4.72
C VAL A 29 -19.25 7.34 6.13
N MET A 30 -18.29 7.00 6.99
CA MET A 30 -18.57 6.52 8.34
C MET A 30 -18.97 7.62 9.32
N TYR A 31 -18.34 8.80 9.26
CA TYR A 31 -18.50 9.85 10.27
C TYR A 31 -19.25 11.08 9.77
N GLY A 32 -19.46 11.23 8.45
CA GLY A 32 -20.16 12.38 7.85
C GLY A 32 -19.40 13.71 7.96
N ASP A 33 -18.16 13.70 8.48
CA ASP A 33 -17.38 14.90 8.74
C ASP A 33 -16.18 15.00 7.77
N MET A 34 -16.16 16.09 7.01
CA MET A 34 -15.13 16.36 6.02
C MET A 34 -13.76 16.66 6.65
N ILE A 35 -13.71 17.29 7.82
CA ILE A 35 -12.45 17.62 8.51
C ILE A 35 -11.79 16.32 9.01
N ILE A 36 -12.57 15.46 9.65
CA ILE A 36 -12.10 14.14 10.11
C ILE A 36 -11.62 13.29 8.93
N ALA A 37 -12.37 13.31 7.82
CA ALA A 37 -12.00 12.60 6.60
C ALA A 37 -10.66 13.09 6.01
N LEU A 38 -10.46 14.40 5.90
CA LEU A 38 -9.22 14.98 5.39
C LEU A 38 -8.03 14.68 6.30
N PHE A 39 -8.23 14.75 7.63
CA PHE A 39 -7.19 14.42 8.60
C PHE A 39 -6.82 12.94 8.53
N THR A 40 -7.81 12.06 8.42
CA THR A 40 -7.61 10.62 8.22
C THR A 40 -6.87 10.35 6.92
N ALA A 41 -7.25 11.02 5.83
CA ALA A 41 -6.58 10.88 4.54
C ALA A 41 -5.10 11.27 4.60
N ALA A 42 -4.78 12.37 5.28
CA ALA A 42 -3.41 12.84 5.44
C ALA A 42 -2.55 11.86 6.25
N ILE A 43 -3.08 11.37 7.39
CA ILE A 43 -2.37 10.37 8.21
C ILE A 43 -2.19 9.06 7.43
N ALA A 44 -3.25 8.59 6.77
CA ALA A 44 -3.23 7.38 5.97
C ALA A 44 -2.23 7.48 4.80
N LEU A 45 -2.10 8.65 4.18
CA LEU A 45 -1.10 8.89 3.14
C LEU A 45 0.31 8.78 3.70
N LEU A 46 0.60 9.38 4.85
CA LEU A 46 1.92 9.30 5.48
C LEU A 46 2.25 7.87 5.90
N TYR A 47 1.28 7.16 6.48
CA TYR A 47 1.39 5.73 6.75
C TYR A 47 1.67 4.93 5.46
N GLY A 48 0.90 5.23 4.41
CA GLY A 48 1.05 4.77 3.03
C GLY A 48 2.44 5.00 2.46
N PHE A 49 3.08 6.10 2.83
CA PHE A 49 4.42 6.41 2.34
C PHE A 49 5.49 5.63 3.12
N VAL A 50 5.42 5.63 4.45
CA VAL A 50 6.45 5.04 5.31
C VAL A 50 6.44 3.52 5.23
N VAL A 51 5.29 2.88 5.51
CA VAL A 51 5.20 1.42 5.57
C VAL A 51 5.54 0.82 4.22
N TYR A 52 5.09 1.44 3.15
CA TYR A 52 5.28 0.88 1.82
C TYR A 52 6.62 1.28 1.20
N GLY A 53 7.20 2.41 1.59
CA GLY A 53 8.61 2.68 1.36
C GLY A 53 9.52 1.58 1.92
N LEU A 54 9.21 1.08 3.12
CA LEU A 54 10.00 0.05 3.79
C LEU A 54 9.75 -1.37 3.25
N PHE A 55 8.50 -1.73 2.96
CA PHE A 55 8.15 -3.11 2.59
C PHE A 55 7.91 -3.29 1.09
N ALA A 56 7.23 -2.36 0.42
CA ALA A 56 6.86 -2.51 -0.98
C ALA A 56 8.03 -2.18 -1.91
N VAL A 57 8.85 -1.16 -1.65
CA VAL A 57 9.96 -0.79 -2.54
C VAL A 57 11.00 -1.93 -2.70
N PRO A 58 11.49 -2.58 -1.62
CA PRO A 58 12.41 -3.72 -1.78
C PRO A 58 11.75 -4.90 -2.53
N LEU A 59 10.46 -5.12 -2.29
CA LEU A 59 9.69 -6.16 -2.96
C LEU A 59 9.55 -5.87 -4.46
N GLN A 60 9.22 -4.63 -4.83
CA GLN A 60 9.14 -4.15 -6.21
C GLN A 60 10.46 -4.39 -6.95
N MET A 61 11.59 -4.03 -6.33
CA MET A 61 12.92 -4.23 -6.90
C MET A 61 13.25 -5.71 -7.13
N LYS A 62 12.75 -6.63 -6.29
CA LYS A 62 12.93 -8.07 -6.47
C LYS A 62 12.01 -8.66 -7.54
N LEU A 63 10.71 -8.36 -7.49
CA LEU A 63 9.69 -8.99 -8.35
C LEU A 63 9.72 -8.48 -9.79
N GLN A 64 10.03 -7.20 -10.01
CA GLN A 64 9.95 -6.56 -11.33
C GLN A 64 11.16 -6.85 -12.23
N LYS A 65 12.05 -7.78 -11.84
CA LYS A 65 13.10 -8.30 -12.74
C LYS A 65 12.53 -9.05 -13.95
N LYS A 66 11.30 -9.56 -13.85
CA LYS A 66 10.57 -10.20 -14.97
C LYS A 66 9.31 -9.38 -15.26
N ALA A 67 9.25 -8.78 -16.45
CA ALA A 67 8.10 -8.02 -16.93
C ALA A 67 6.83 -8.89 -16.91
N ARG A 68 5.97 -8.71 -15.92
CA ARG A 68 4.64 -9.35 -15.88
C ARG A 68 3.61 -8.36 -15.35
N THR A 69 2.76 -7.87 -16.23
CA THR A 69 1.56 -7.10 -15.91
C THR A 69 0.58 -7.95 -15.10
N PHE A 70 -0.02 -7.36 -14.05
CA PHE A 70 -1.20 -7.90 -13.37
C PHE A 70 -1.08 -9.39 -12.98
N ASN A 71 0.11 -9.82 -12.57
CA ASN A 71 0.33 -11.20 -12.18
C ASN A 71 -0.34 -11.46 -10.82
N VAL A 72 -1.29 -12.39 -10.77
CA VAL A 72 -2.01 -12.79 -9.55
C VAL A 72 -1.05 -13.35 -8.49
N MET A 73 0.04 -14.02 -8.89
CA MET A 73 1.06 -14.48 -7.94
C MET A 73 1.74 -13.30 -7.24
N TYR A 74 1.92 -12.17 -7.93
CA TYR A 74 2.44 -10.97 -7.29
C TYR A 74 1.42 -10.39 -6.32
N LEU A 75 0.14 -10.34 -6.70
CA LEU A 75 -0.92 -9.91 -5.78
C LEU A 75 -0.89 -10.71 -4.46
N LEU A 76 -0.77 -12.04 -4.52
CA LEU A 76 -0.65 -12.88 -3.33
C LEU A 76 0.57 -12.51 -2.46
N ILE A 77 1.71 -12.21 -3.08
CA ILE A 77 2.90 -11.78 -2.34
C ILE A 77 2.70 -10.40 -1.70
N TYR A 78 2.09 -9.45 -2.43
CA TYR A 78 1.70 -8.15 -1.87
C TYR A 78 0.73 -8.31 -0.71
N SER A 79 -0.21 -9.25 -0.80
CA SER A 79 -1.13 -9.57 0.30
C SER A 79 -0.36 -10.03 1.53
N VAL A 80 0.50 -11.05 1.43
CA VAL A 80 1.27 -11.54 2.59
C VAL A 80 2.06 -10.41 3.24
N VAL A 81 2.75 -9.59 2.44
CA VAL A 81 3.57 -8.48 2.94
C VAL A 81 2.70 -7.40 3.59
N ALA A 82 1.57 -7.05 2.99
CA ALA A 82 0.64 -6.06 3.53
C ALA A 82 0.02 -6.52 4.86
N PHE A 83 -0.36 -7.79 4.98
CA PHE A 83 -0.88 -8.37 6.22
C PHE A 83 0.16 -8.33 7.34
N ILE A 84 1.41 -8.66 7.04
CA ILE A 84 2.52 -8.56 8.01
C ILE A 84 2.74 -7.10 8.41
N ALA A 85 2.79 -6.18 7.45
CA ALA A 85 3.05 -4.77 7.71
C ALA A 85 1.93 -4.12 8.55
N ALA A 86 0.67 -4.41 8.23
CA ALA A 86 -0.47 -3.97 9.02
C ALA A 86 -0.44 -4.59 10.43
N PHE A 87 -0.11 -5.87 10.54
CA PHE A 87 -0.05 -6.56 11.84
C PHE A 87 1.02 -5.95 12.74
N LEU A 88 2.23 -5.74 12.19
CA LEU A 88 3.31 -5.06 12.91
C LEU A 88 2.90 -3.65 13.34
N PHE A 89 2.20 -2.91 12.49
CA PHE A 89 1.70 -1.59 12.86
C PHE A 89 0.76 -1.65 14.07
N PHE A 90 -0.23 -2.54 14.08
CA PHE A 90 -1.14 -2.66 15.23
C PHE A 90 -0.43 -3.14 16.50
N VAL A 91 0.43 -4.16 16.40
CA VAL A 91 1.15 -4.72 17.56
C VAL A 91 2.15 -3.74 18.16
N ILE A 92 2.82 -2.92 17.35
CA ILE A 92 3.74 -1.90 17.86
C ILE A 92 2.99 -0.81 18.64
N ASN A 93 1.79 -0.43 18.20
CA ASN A 93 0.98 0.57 18.88
C ASN A 93 0.33 0.01 20.16
N GLU A 94 -0.19 -1.23 20.11
CA GLU A 94 -0.88 -1.86 21.23
C GLU A 94 -0.58 -3.37 21.30
N PRO A 95 0.55 -3.78 21.91
CA PRO A 95 0.97 -5.18 21.89
C PRO A 95 0.05 -6.12 22.68
N ALA A 96 -0.75 -5.58 23.63
CA ALA A 96 -1.74 -6.35 24.38
C ALA A 96 -2.97 -6.75 23.53
N SER A 97 -3.16 -6.18 22.33
CA SER A 97 -4.38 -6.32 21.54
C SER A 97 -4.25 -7.29 20.35
N ILE A 98 -3.28 -8.22 20.36
CA ILE A 98 -3.06 -9.18 19.24
C ILE A 98 -4.34 -9.93 18.85
N ALA A 99 -5.07 -10.47 19.84
CA ALA A 99 -6.31 -11.20 19.59
C ALA A 99 -7.40 -10.30 18.97
N TRP A 100 -7.52 -9.06 19.46
CA TRP A 100 -8.46 -8.07 18.93
C TRP A 100 -8.08 -7.60 17.53
N THR A 101 -6.78 -7.48 17.24
CA THR A 101 -6.27 -7.11 15.92
C THR A 101 -6.66 -8.14 14.88
N LEU A 102 -6.50 -9.43 15.19
CA LEU A 102 -6.88 -10.52 14.27
C LEU A 102 -8.40 -10.67 14.11
N GLN A 103 -9.20 -10.09 14.99
CA GLN A 103 -10.66 -10.05 14.87
C GLN A 103 -11.17 -8.76 14.22
N SER A 104 -10.30 -7.77 14.02
CA SER A 104 -10.68 -6.45 13.54
C SER A 104 -10.96 -6.44 12.04
N TYR A 105 -12.18 -6.07 11.65
CA TYR A 105 -12.52 -5.80 10.25
C TYR A 105 -11.56 -4.79 9.61
N PHE A 106 -11.16 -3.76 10.36
CA PHE A 106 -10.30 -2.69 9.88
C PHE A 106 -8.90 -3.23 9.51
N TYR A 107 -8.37 -4.20 10.26
CA TYR A 107 -7.10 -4.85 9.94
C TYR A 107 -7.12 -5.54 8.56
N TYR A 108 -8.17 -6.32 8.27
CA TYR A 108 -8.33 -6.99 6.98
C TYR A 108 -8.56 -5.99 5.85
N MET A 109 -9.43 -4.99 6.06
CA MET A 109 -9.72 -3.97 5.07
C MET A 109 -8.46 -3.19 4.68
N LEU A 110 -7.66 -2.76 5.67
CA LEU A 110 -6.37 -2.11 5.44
C LEU A 110 -5.43 -3.00 4.62
N SER A 111 -5.26 -4.25 5.04
CA SER A 111 -4.32 -5.19 4.42
C SER A 111 -4.69 -5.55 2.98
N ILE A 112 -5.99 -5.67 2.68
CA ILE A 112 -6.48 -5.96 1.32
C ILE A 112 -6.36 -4.72 0.44
N ALA A 113 -6.84 -3.56 0.93
CA ALA A 113 -6.77 -2.30 0.17
C ALA A 113 -5.33 -1.95 -0.19
N ALA A 114 -4.43 -2.11 0.79
CA ALA A 114 -2.99 -2.04 0.62
C ALA A 114 -2.53 -2.90 -0.56
N ALA A 115 -2.67 -4.22 -0.44
CA ALA A 115 -2.15 -5.18 -1.41
C ALA A 115 -2.63 -4.88 -2.84
N VAL A 116 -3.92 -4.57 -3.00
CA VAL A 116 -4.51 -4.25 -4.30
C VAL A 116 -3.95 -2.95 -4.87
N ILE A 117 -3.84 -1.89 -4.07
CA ILE A 117 -3.35 -0.58 -4.53
C ILE A 117 -1.90 -0.67 -5.02
N TYR A 118 -1.00 -1.30 -4.26
CA TYR A 118 0.40 -1.42 -4.69
C TYR A 118 0.55 -2.31 -5.91
N TRP A 119 -0.09 -3.48 -5.89
CA TRP A 119 -0.07 -4.39 -7.03
C TRP A 119 -0.58 -3.72 -8.30
N LEU A 120 -1.63 -2.89 -8.20
CA LEU A 120 -2.20 -2.15 -9.33
C LEU A 120 -1.22 -1.12 -9.88
N TRP A 121 -0.67 -0.25 -9.04
CA TRP A 121 0.24 0.80 -9.50
C TRP A 121 1.56 0.24 -10.02
N ASP A 122 2.10 -0.80 -9.37
CA ASP A 122 3.29 -1.51 -9.84
C ASP A 122 3.05 -2.19 -11.20
N SER A 123 1.87 -2.80 -11.38
CA SER A 123 1.50 -3.41 -12.66
C SER A 123 1.34 -2.39 -13.78
N LEU A 124 0.90 -1.15 -13.48
CA LEU A 124 0.69 -0.10 -14.47
C LEU A 124 1.97 0.62 -14.87
N ILE A 125 2.82 0.97 -13.89
CA ILE A 125 3.97 1.87 -14.09
C ILE A 125 5.24 1.07 -14.38
N LEU A 126 5.55 0.07 -13.54
CA LEU A 126 6.82 -0.66 -13.64
C LEU A 126 6.82 -1.66 -14.80
N TYR A 127 5.66 -2.19 -15.21
CA TYR A 127 5.57 -2.97 -16.44
C TYR A 127 5.92 -2.16 -17.69
N LYS A 128 5.37 -0.94 -17.83
CA LYS A 128 5.66 -0.06 -18.97
C LYS A 128 7.15 0.24 -19.08
N ARG A 129 7.85 0.33 -17.94
CA ARG A 129 9.31 0.44 -17.89
C ARG A 129 10.00 -0.80 -18.47
N THR A 130 9.68 -2.00 -17.97
CA THR A 130 10.38 -3.21 -18.42
C THR A 130 10.09 -3.52 -19.90
N ALA A 131 8.90 -3.19 -20.40
CA ALA A 131 8.56 -3.31 -21.83
C ALA A 131 9.26 -2.27 -22.73
N SER A 132 9.61 -1.09 -22.20
CA SER A 132 10.31 -0.03 -22.94
C SER A 132 11.84 -0.13 -22.89
N GLY A 133 12.39 -1.13 -22.20
CA GLY A 133 13.84 -1.37 -22.13
C GLY A 133 14.62 -0.35 -21.29
N VAL A 134 13.96 0.35 -20.36
CA VAL A 134 14.55 1.44 -19.53
C VAL A 134 14.94 1.01 -18.10
#